data_AF-A0A2V8YGD8-F1
#
_entry.id   AF-A0A2V8YGD8-F1
#
_cell.length_a   1.000
_cell.length_b   1.000
_cell.length_c   1.000
_cell.angle_alpha   90.00
_cell.angle_beta   90.00
_cell.angle_gamma   90.00
#
_symmetry.space_group_name_H-M   'P 1'
#
loop_
_entity.id
_entity.type
_entity.pdbx_description
1 polymer ?
#
loop_
_entity_poly.entity_id
_entity_poly.type
_entity_poly.pdbx_seq_one_letter_code
_entity_poly.pdbx_strand_id
1 'polypeptide(L)'
;MSSSRRALVFLAFASITSPSLRAQDPQAKIVVHWDKVVRVSQTTPTLQVVVNPPLRRGTPVHDEAYKALHDLGAEYVRYVPWLPYPKLGVAELEPPKDGKTSWDFSVIDPMTIDFLEATKGHSVILNFSTIPQWMYKTDKPVSYPADPNQVTWEYEKGTELRDPSMQEVADYYARLLAWYTKGGFTDEFGKGHESGYHYSIPYWEVLNEIEFEHHIDVETYTRLYDEVVLA
;
A
#
# COMPACT_ATOMS: atom_id res chain seq x y z
N MET A 1 -45.98 -89.59 -11.65
CA MET A 1 -45.71 -88.83 -12.90
C MET A 1 -46.28 -87.43 -12.74
N SER A 2 -45.41 -86.40 -12.82
CA SER A 2 -45.74 -84.98 -13.15
C SER A 2 -46.79 -84.25 -12.26
N SER A 3 -46.65 -83.01 -11.79
CA SER A 3 -45.67 -81.95 -11.93
C SER A 3 -45.94 -81.00 -10.76
N SER A 4 -44.87 -80.57 -10.11
CA SER A 4 -44.83 -79.48 -9.13
C SER A 4 -45.08 -78.14 -9.82
N ARG A 5 -45.92 -77.28 -9.23
CA ARG A 5 -45.93 -75.83 -9.51
C ARG A 5 -45.68 -75.08 -8.20
N ARG A 6 -44.40 -74.77 -7.96
CA ARG A 6 -43.98 -73.72 -7.01
C ARG A 6 -44.26 -72.37 -7.66
N ALA A 7 -45.10 -71.54 -7.04
CA ALA A 7 -45.22 -70.14 -7.40
C ALA A 7 -44.09 -69.36 -6.70
N LEU A 8 -43.14 -68.82 -7.47
CA LEU A 8 -42.21 -67.80 -7.00
C LEU A 8 -42.93 -66.45 -7.00
N VAL A 9 -43.01 -65.80 -5.85
CA VAL A 9 -43.35 -64.37 -5.73
C VAL A 9 -42.04 -63.60 -5.80
N PHE A 10 -41.79 -62.93 -6.93
CA PHE A 10 -40.74 -61.92 -7.04
C PHE A 10 -41.34 -60.54 -6.70
N LEU A 11 -40.98 -59.98 -5.55
CA LEU A 11 -41.22 -58.57 -5.23
C LEU A 11 -40.13 -57.74 -5.93
N ALA A 12 -40.51 -57.02 -6.98
CA ALA A 12 -39.66 -56.01 -7.59
C ALA A 12 -39.77 -54.70 -6.78
N PHE A 13 -38.75 -54.38 -5.99
CA PHE A 13 -38.56 -53.03 -5.44
C PHE A 13 -37.99 -52.15 -6.54
N ALA A 14 -38.85 -51.35 -7.18
CA ALA A 14 -38.42 -50.26 -8.05
C ALA A 14 -38.07 -49.04 -7.18
N SER A 15 -36.79 -48.87 -6.89
CA SER A 15 -36.26 -47.64 -6.27
C SER A 15 -36.37 -46.49 -7.28
N ILE A 16 -37.43 -45.68 -7.17
CA ILE A 16 -37.56 -44.44 -7.94
C ILE A 16 -36.55 -43.44 -7.37
N THR A 17 -35.37 -43.38 -7.98
CA THR A 17 -34.47 -42.24 -7.80
C THR A 17 -34.93 -41.15 -8.76
N SER A 18 -35.77 -40.23 -8.28
CA SER A 18 -36.09 -39.03 -9.03
C SER A 18 -34.85 -38.14 -9.09
N PRO A 19 -34.28 -37.84 -10.27
CA PRO A 19 -33.29 -36.79 -10.36
C PRO A 19 -34.00 -35.48 -10.00
N SER A 20 -33.58 -34.83 -8.92
CA SER A 20 -34.01 -33.47 -8.63
C SER A 20 -33.46 -32.56 -9.73
N LEU A 21 -34.24 -32.38 -10.80
CA LEU A 21 -34.09 -31.28 -11.72
C LEU A 21 -34.26 -30.01 -10.88
N ARG A 22 -33.15 -29.34 -10.55
CA ARG A 22 -33.23 -28.00 -10.01
C ARG A 22 -33.87 -27.13 -11.09
N ALA A 23 -35.05 -26.61 -10.79
CA ALA A 23 -35.69 -25.61 -11.63
C ALA A 23 -34.68 -24.47 -11.83
N GLN A 24 -34.42 -24.13 -13.10
CA GLN A 24 -33.63 -22.96 -13.43
C GLN A 24 -34.45 -21.75 -12.96
N ASP A 25 -33.88 -20.92 -12.08
CA ASP A 25 -34.60 -19.73 -11.61
C ASP A 25 -35.05 -18.91 -12.82
N PRO A 26 -36.32 -18.44 -12.85
CA PRO A 26 -36.82 -17.66 -13.97
C PRO A 26 -35.94 -16.42 -14.16
N GLN A 27 -35.62 -16.12 -15.42
CA GLN A 27 -34.75 -15.00 -15.77
C GLN A 27 -35.31 -13.70 -15.18
N ALA A 28 -34.52 -13.04 -14.33
CA ALA A 28 -34.93 -11.78 -13.72
C ALA A 28 -35.11 -10.71 -14.81
N LYS A 29 -36.35 -10.22 -14.98
CA LYS A 29 -36.65 -9.10 -15.87
C LYS A 29 -36.36 -7.80 -15.14
N ILE A 30 -35.27 -7.12 -15.51
CA ILE A 30 -34.91 -5.80 -14.98
C ILE A 30 -35.63 -4.75 -15.82
N VAL A 31 -36.52 -3.96 -15.19
CA VAL A 31 -37.18 -2.80 -15.80
C VAL A 31 -36.65 -1.55 -15.10
N VAL A 32 -36.03 -0.63 -15.85
CA VAL A 32 -35.45 0.61 -15.33
C VAL A 32 -36.41 1.76 -15.57
N HIS A 33 -36.75 2.49 -14.50
CA HIS A 33 -37.59 3.68 -14.53
C HIS A 33 -36.73 4.92 -14.26
N TRP A 34 -36.28 5.61 -15.32
CA TRP A 34 -35.37 6.77 -15.22
C TRP A 34 -36.02 8.02 -14.61
N ASP A 35 -37.35 8.07 -14.57
CA ASP A 35 -38.16 9.13 -13.96
C ASP A 35 -38.40 8.92 -12.46
N LYS A 36 -38.02 7.75 -11.92
CA LYS A 36 -38.24 7.39 -10.52
C LYS A 36 -36.91 7.21 -9.79
N VAL A 37 -36.56 8.18 -8.95
CA VAL A 37 -35.46 8.02 -7.99
C VAL A 37 -35.90 7.11 -6.86
N VAL A 38 -35.27 5.95 -6.73
CA VAL A 38 -35.50 5.01 -5.62
C VAL A 38 -34.53 5.21 -4.45
N ARG A 39 -33.33 5.72 -4.74
CA ARG A 39 -32.28 6.06 -3.79
C ARG A 39 -31.26 6.99 -4.46
N VAL A 40 -30.66 7.88 -3.68
CA VAL A 40 -29.46 8.64 -4.08
C VAL A 40 -28.24 7.95 -3.47
N SER A 41 -27.27 7.59 -4.31
CA SER A 41 -25.97 7.07 -3.86
C SER A 41 -24.97 8.23 -3.81
N GLN A 42 -24.36 8.47 -2.64
CA GLN A 42 -23.26 9.42 -2.52
C GLN A 42 -21.96 8.62 -2.51
N THR A 43 -21.12 8.83 -3.51
CA THR A 43 -19.87 8.10 -3.70
C THR A 43 -18.77 9.08 -4.04
N THR A 44 -17.60 8.87 -3.45
CA THR A 44 -16.39 9.64 -3.75
C THR A 44 -15.40 8.72 -4.48
N PRO A 45 -14.98 9.06 -5.70
CA PRO A 45 -13.94 8.28 -6.38
C PRO A 45 -12.62 8.44 -5.64
N THR A 46 -11.96 7.33 -5.33
CA THR A 46 -10.62 7.24 -4.74
C THR A 46 -9.85 6.14 -5.47
N LEU A 47 -8.52 6.22 -5.43
CA LEU A 47 -7.61 5.20 -5.96
C LEU A 47 -6.27 5.24 -5.22
N GLN A 48 -5.45 4.22 -5.45
CA GLN A 48 -4.08 4.16 -4.98
C GLN A 48 -3.09 4.34 -6.13
N VAL A 49 -2.14 5.26 -5.95
CA VAL A 49 -0.96 5.43 -6.80
C VAL A 49 0.22 4.78 -6.08
N VAL A 50 0.70 3.67 -6.63
CA VAL A 50 1.86 2.95 -6.10
C VAL A 50 3.09 3.35 -6.90
N VAL A 51 4.14 3.78 -6.22
CA VAL A 51 5.42 4.09 -6.85
C VAL A 51 5.96 2.88 -7.59
N ASN A 52 6.28 3.09 -8.86
CA ASN A 52 6.72 2.04 -9.75
C ASN A 52 7.59 2.69 -10.85
N PRO A 53 8.69 2.06 -11.30
CA PRO A 53 9.54 2.61 -12.36
C PRO A 53 8.83 3.16 -13.61
N PRO A 54 7.70 2.60 -14.10
CA PRO A 54 6.96 3.21 -15.22
C PRO A 54 6.43 4.61 -14.93
N LEU A 55 6.19 5.01 -13.67
CA LEU A 55 5.76 6.36 -13.31
C LEU A 55 6.90 7.37 -13.20
N ARG A 56 8.15 6.99 -13.56
CA ARG A 56 9.27 7.94 -13.54
C ARG A 56 9.26 8.85 -14.75
N ARG A 57 9.72 10.09 -14.58
CA ARG A 57 9.96 11.03 -15.69
C ARG A 57 10.79 10.39 -16.80
N GLY A 58 10.39 10.62 -18.05
CA GLY A 58 11.06 10.11 -19.24
C GLY A 58 10.63 8.71 -19.69
N THR A 59 9.72 8.03 -18.96
CA THR A 59 9.09 6.81 -19.48
C THR A 59 7.95 7.16 -20.46
N PRO A 60 7.56 6.24 -21.35
CA PRO A 60 6.47 6.49 -22.30
C PRO A 60 5.09 6.72 -21.67
N VAL A 61 4.88 6.34 -20.41
CA VAL A 61 3.57 6.40 -19.74
C VAL A 61 3.45 7.54 -18.73
N HIS A 62 4.56 8.19 -18.38
CA HIS A 62 4.63 9.20 -17.33
C HIS A 62 3.58 10.30 -17.46
N ASP A 63 3.64 11.07 -18.56
CA ASP A 63 2.84 12.27 -18.73
C ASP A 63 1.34 11.94 -18.81
N GLU A 64 0.99 10.88 -19.54
CA GLU A 64 -0.40 10.44 -19.68
C GLU A 64 -0.95 9.87 -18.37
N ALA A 65 -0.14 9.21 -17.55
CA ALA A 65 -0.58 8.69 -16.25
C ALA A 65 -0.93 9.83 -15.28
N TYR A 66 -0.06 10.83 -15.13
CA TYR A 66 -0.32 11.97 -14.25
C TYR A 66 -1.39 12.91 -14.81
N LYS A 67 -1.49 13.03 -16.14
CA LYS A 67 -2.62 13.71 -16.78
C LYS A 67 -3.95 13.00 -16.49
N ALA A 68 -4.01 11.69 -16.63
CA ALA A 68 -5.22 10.92 -16.32
C ALA A 68 -5.60 11.01 -14.84
N LEU A 69 -4.60 11.02 -13.94
CA LEU A 69 -4.83 11.23 -12.51
C LEU A 69 -5.46 12.59 -12.23
N HIS A 70 -4.92 13.66 -12.81
CA HIS A 70 -5.46 15.01 -12.71
C HIS A 70 -6.90 15.08 -13.25
N ASP A 71 -7.12 14.58 -14.47
CA ASP A 71 -8.41 14.68 -15.15
C ASP A 71 -9.52 13.85 -14.47
N LEU A 72 -9.15 12.81 -13.71
CA LEU A 72 -10.11 12.01 -12.95
C LEU A 72 -10.73 12.79 -11.79
N GLY A 73 -10.01 13.75 -11.21
CA GLY A 73 -10.49 14.56 -10.08
C GLY A 73 -10.92 13.73 -8.86
N ALA A 74 -10.20 12.64 -8.59
CA ALA A 74 -10.47 11.77 -7.45
C ALA A 74 -10.08 12.43 -6.13
N GLU A 75 -10.79 12.09 -5.05
CA GLU A 75 -10.46 12.53 -3.69
C GLU A 75 -9.85 11.38 -2.90
N TYR A 76 -9.08 11.72 -1.87
CA TYR A 76 -8.37 10.78 -1.02
C TYR A 76 -7.50 9.81 -1.84
N VAL A 77 -6.80 10.33 -2.86
CA VAL A 77 -5.88 9.49 -3.62
C VAL A 77 -4.70 9.13 -2.73
N ARG A 78 -4.49 7.84 -2.52
CA ARG A 78 -3.42 7.31 -1.66
C ARG A 78 -2.13 7.15 -2.46
N TYR A 79 -1.05 7.80 -2.05
CA TYR A 79 0.27 7.68 -2.67
C TYR A 79 1.22 6.90 -1.78
N VAL A 80 1.76 5.80 -2.33
CA VAL A 80 2.57 4.84 -1.58
C VAL A 80 3.88 4.58 -2.31
N PRO A 81 5.00 5.12 -1.80
CA PRO A 81 6.32 4.60 -2.10
C PRO A 81 6.46 3.16 -1.61
N TRP A 82 6.59 2.22 -2.56
CA TRP A 82 6.38 0.79 -2.31
C TRP A 82 7.68 0.07 -1.95
N LEU A 83 7.60 -0.85 -0.98
CA LEU A 83 8.73 -1.58 -0.41
C LEU A 83 9.71 -2.19 -1.43
N PRO A 84 9.31 -2.77 -2.58
CA PRO A 84 10.26 -3.52 -3.41
C PRO A 84 11.24 -2.63 -4.17
N TYR A 85 11.08 -1.31 -4.08
CA TYR A 85 11.96 -0.31 -4.64
C TYR A 85 12.51 0.60 -3.53
N PRO A 86 13.44 0.11 -2.69
CA PRO A 86 13.92 0.84 -1.51
C PRO A 86 14.45 2.24 -1.86
N LYS A 87 15.13 2.39 -3.00
CA LYS A 87 15.65 3.68 -3.49
C LYS A 87 14.58 4.68 -3.96
N LEU A 88 13.36 4.22 -4.19
CA LEU A 88 12.22 5.06 -4.56
C LEU A 88 11.30 5.36 -3.36
N GLY A 89 11.54 4.74 -2.19
CA GLY A 89 10.66 4.89 -1.02
C GLY A 89 11.33 5.20 0.31
N VAL A 90 12.64 5.01 0.44
CA VAL A 90 13.39 5.27 1.68
C VAL A 90 14.39 6.39 1.45
N ALA A 91 14.22 7.50 2.19
CA ALA A 91 15.02 8.71 2.00
C ALA A 91 16.40 8.64 2.67
N GLU A 92 16.58 7.78 3.67
CA GLU A 92 17.85 7.61 4.37
C GLU A 92 18.23 6.12 4.38
N LEU A 93 18.87 5.66 3.31
CA LEU A 93 19.14 4.22 3.09
C LEU A 93 20.26 3.66 3.99
N GLU A 94 21.17 4.52 4.46
CA GLU A 94 22.31 4.16 5.29
C GLU A 94 22.25 4.87 6.64
N PRO A 95 22.68 4.24 7.74
CA PRO A 95 22.58 4.84 9.06
C PRO A 95 23.49 6.07 9.19
N PRO A 96 23.09 7.10 9.96
CA PRO A 96 23.94 8.22 10.29
C PRO A 96 25.19 7.74 11.04
N LYS A 97 26.37 8.19 10.61
CA LYS A 97 27.65 7.74 11.16
C LYS A 97 28.74 8.80 11.00
N ASP A 98 29.61 8.91 12.00
CA ASP A 98 30.80 9.77 11.97
C ASP A 98 30.48 11.24 11.61
N GLY A 99 29.35 11.76 12.11
CA GLY A 99 28.89 13.13 11.86
C GLY A 99 28.30 13.36 10.45
N LYS A 100 27.94 12.30 9.73
CA LYS A 100 27.33 12.35 8.39
C LYS A 100 26.05 11.54 8.33
N THR A 101 25.08 12.05 7.57
CA THR A 101 23.78 11.44 7.32
C THR A 101 23.65 11.07 5.84
N SER A 102 22.65 10.25 5.49
CA SER A 102 22.49 9.73 4.13
C SER A 102 21.19 10.13 3.43
N TRP A 103 20.53 11.18 3.91
CA TRP A 103 19.32 11.75 3.33
C TRP A 103 19.49 12.07 1.84
N ASP A 104 18.74 11.40 0.98
CA ASP A 104 18.70 11.58 -0.47
C ASP A 104 17.27 11.48 -1.00
N PHE A 105 16.73 12.62 -1.41
CA PHE A 105 15.41 12.74 -2.02
C PHE A 105 15.47 12.78 -3.56
N SER A 106 16.67 12.78 -4.17
CA SER A 106 16.83 13.03 -5.61
C SER A 106 16.08 12.05 -6.51
N VAL A 107 15.88 10.82 -6.03
CA VAL A 107 15.20 9.73 -6.74
C VAL A 107 13.73 9.63 -6.34
N ILE A 108 13.36 10.11 -5.15
CA ILE A 108 12.01 10.03 -4.57
C ILE A 108 11.17 11.23 -5.01
N ASP A 109 11.74 12.44 -4.91
CA ASP A 109 11.06 13.71 -5.17
C ASP A 109 10.36 13.75 -6.53
N PRO A 110 10.97 13.35 -7.67
CA PRO A 110 10.34 13.54 -8.96
C PRO A 110 8.91 12.98 -9.04
N MET A 111 8.70 11.73 -8.61
CA MET A 111 7.37 11.10 -8.65
C MET A 111 6.42 11.63 -7.57
N THR A 112 6.95 11.92 -6.38
CA THR A 112 6.13 12.46 -5.27
C THR A 112 5.62 13.85 -5.62
N ILE A 113 6.47 14.70 -6.19
CA ILE A 113 6.09 16.05 -6.62
C ILE A 113 5.15 16.00 -7.82
N ASP A 114 5.39 15.13 -8.81
CA ASP A 114 4.48 14.98 -9.95
C ASP A 114 3.10 14.48 -9.49
N PHE A 115 3.04 13.59 -8.49
CA PHE A 115 1.79 13.18 -7.84
C PHE A 115 1.08 14.35 -7.15
N LEU A 116 1.81 15.11 -6.32
CA LEU A 116 1.24 16.23 -5.56
C LEU A 116 0.76 17.37 -6.47
N GLU A 117 1.46 17.65 -7.56
CA GLU A 117 1.01 18.64 -8.54
C GLU A 117 -0.17 18.14 -9.37
N ALA A 118 -0.19 16.86 -9.78
CA ALA A 118 -1.31 16.28 -10.53
C ALA A 118 -2.61 16.23 -9.71
N THR A 119 -2.51 16.18 -8.38
CA THR A 119 -3.66 16.10 -7.46
C THR A 119 -3.96 17.42 -6.76
N LYS A 120 -3.32 18.52 -7.18
CA LYS A 120 -3.45 19.82 -6.54
C LYS A 120 -4.91 20.30 -6.55
N GLY A 121 -5.40 20.66 -5.36
CA GLY A 121 -6.79 21.06 -5.16
C GLY A 121 -7.73 19.91 -4.76
N HIS A 122 -7.23 18.67 -4.75
CA HIS A 122 -7.94 17.49 -4.28
C HIS A 122 -7.28 16.92 -3.00
N SER A 123 -8.05 16.15 -2.23
CA SER A 123 -7.55 15.51 -1.02
C SER A 123 -6.64 14.33 -1.37
N VAL A 124 -5.50 14.20 -0.69
CA VAL A 124 -4.57 13.08 -0.86
C VAL A 124 -4.20 12.47 0.48
N ILE A 125 -3.76 11.21 0.45
CA ILE A 125 -3.20 10.49 1.59
C ILE A 125 -1.76 10.11 1.21
N LEU A 126 -0.78 10.67 1.90
CA LEU A 126 0.62 10.22 1.74
C LEU A 126 0.91 9.06 2.68
N ASN A 127 1.63 8.06 2.17
CA ASN A 127 2.02 6.88 2.94
C ASN A 127 3.42 6.41 2.53
N PHE A 128 4.45 7.05 3.08
CA PHE A 128 5.79 6.45 3.05
C PHE A 128 5.79 5.39 4.15
N SER A 129 5.65 4.12 3.76
CA SER A 129 5.36 3.06 4.72
C SER A 129 6.59 2.32 5.22
N THR A 130 7.63 2.27 4.41
CA THR A 130 8.80 1.42 4.65
C THR A 130 9.79 2.11 5.57
N ILE A 131 10.04 1.49 6.71
CA ILE A 131 11.06 1.93 7.67
C ILE A 131 12.45 1.63 7.08
N PRO A 132 13.43 2.54 7.20
CA PRO A 132 14.79 2.27 6.76
C PRO A 132 15.33 0.95 7.33
N GLN A 133 15.79 0.05 6.46
CA GLN A 133 16.23 -1.29 6.86
C GLN A 133 17.34 -1.26 7.94
N TRP A 134 18.18 -0.22 7.97
CA TRP A 134 19.23 -0.10 8.98
C TRP A 134 18.69 0.12 10.40
N MET A 135 17.42 0.50 10.56
CA MET A 135 16.74 0.66 11.86
C MET A 135 16.33 -0.68 12.47
N TYR A 136 16.44 -1.79 11.74
CA TYR A 136 16.20 -3.12 12.26
C TYR A 136 17.49 -3.83 12.66
N LYS A 137 17.41 -4.64 13.72
CA LYS A 137 18.49 -5.54 14.12
C LYS A 137 18.67 -6.63 13.06
N THR A 138 19.90 -6.78 12.60
CA THR A 138 20.29 -7.80 11.63
C THR A 138 21.67 -8.35 12.00
N ASP A 139 21.93 -9.63 11.70
CA ASP A 139 23.24 -10.25 11.95
C ASP A 139 24.36 -9.62 11.11
N LYS A 140 24.00 -9.11 9.93
CA LYS A 140 24.91 -8.51 8.95
C LYS A 140 24.20 -7.32 8.28
N PRO A 141 24.96 -6.29 7.88
CA PRO A 141 24.41 -5.21 7.07
C PRO A 141 23.70 -5.73 5.83
N VAL A 142 22.56 -5.13 5.51
CA VAL A 142 21.80 -5.44 4.29
C VAL A 142 22.19 -4.46 3.20
N SER A 143 22.31 -4.95 1.97
CA SER A 143 22.64 -4.15 0.79
C SER A 143 21.44 -3.97 -0.13
N TYR A 144 21.41 -2.83 -0.84
CA TYR A 144 20.39 -2.52 -1.83
C TYR A 144 20.94 -2.65 -3.26
N PRO A 145 20.08 -2.86 -4.27
CA PRO A 145 20.51 -2.86 -5.67
C PRO A 145 21.08 -1.50 -6.09
N ALA A 146 22.02 -1.50 -7.03
CA ALA A 146 22.59 -0.27 -7.58
C ALA A 146 21.54 0.51 -8.39
N ASP A 147 20.77 -0.19 -9.22
CA ASP A 147 19.69 0.38 -10.03
C ASP A 147 18.46 0.70 -9.14
N PRO A 148 18.01 1.96 -9.06
CA PRO A 148 16.80 2.32 -8.31
C PRO A 148 15.51 1.71 -8.87
N ASN A 149 15.51 1.21 -10.10
CA ASN A 149 14.35 0.55 -10.72
C ASN A 149 14.34 -0.97 -10.51
N GLN A 150 15.38 -1.53 -9.91
CA GLN A 150 15.45 -2.97 -9.69
C GLN A 150 14.52 -3.36 -8.54
N VAL A 151 13.53 -4.18 -8.86
CA VAL A 151 12.67 -4.83 -7.85
C VAL A 151 13.52 -5.74 -6.95
N THR A 152 13.34 -5.62 -5.64
CA THR A 152 14.01 -6.45 -4.65
C THR A 152 13.07 -6.79 -3.50
N TRP A 153 12.98 -8.06 -3.16
CA TRP A 153 12.10 -8.58 -2.09
C TRP A 153 12.88 -9.10 -0.89
N GLU A 154 14.21 -9.14 -0.99
CA GLU A 154 15.05 -9.85 -0.03
C GLU A 154 15.84 -8.93 0.89
N TYR A 155 15.68 -7.61 0.76
CA TYR A 155 16.40 -6.66 1.61
C TYR A 155 15.71 -6.45 2.96
N GLU A 156 14.40 -6.67 3.04
CA GLU A 156 13.69 -6.57 4.32
C GLU A 156 14.10 -7.74 5.23
N LYS A 157 14.80 -7.43 6.32
CA LYS A 157 15.38 -8.39 7.27
C LYS A 157 15.21 -7.91 8.70
N GLY A 158 15.11 -8.88 9.61
CA GLY A 158 14.93 -8.60 11.04
C GLY A 158 13.46 -8.30 11.38
N THR A 159 13.11 -8.53 12.65
CA THR A 159 11.75 -8.32 13.19
C THR A 159 11.76 -7.40 14.41
N GLU A 160 12.93 -6.92 14.82
CA GLU A 160 13.12 -6.07 15.98
C GLU A 160 13.80 -4.77 15.58
N LEU A 161 13.25 -3.64 16.02
CA LEU A 161 13.90 -2.34 15.90
C LEU A 161 15.16 -2.30 16.78
N ARG A 162 16.21 -1.64 16.27
CA ARG A 162 17.47 -1.47 16.99
C ARG A 162 17.34 -0.48 18.14
N ASP A 163 16.49 0.53 17.99
CA ASP A 163 16.11 1.47 19.03
C ASP A 163 14.79 1.02 19.69
N PRO A 164 14.82 0.49 20.92
CA PRO A 164 13.62 0.01 21.60
C PRO A 164 12.68 1.15 22.04
N SER A 165 13.15 2.41 22.03
CA SER A 165 12.31 3.58 22.26
C SER A 165 11.47 3.96 21.04
N MET A 166 11.83 3.48 19.85
CA MET A 166 11.19 3.79 18.56
C MET A 166 11.37 5.24 18.10
N GLN A 167 12.13 6.06 18.85
CA GLN A 167 12.36 7.46 18.55
C GLN A 167 13.11 7.64 17.23
N GLU A 168 14.06 6.76 16.89
CA GLU A 168 14.74 6.82 15.58
C GLU A 168 13.75 6.75 14.41
N VAL A 169 12.73 5.88 14.51
CA VAL A 169 11.72 5.71 13.46
C VAL A 169 10.78 6.91 13.43
N ALA A 170 10.32 7.36 14.60
CA ALA A 170 9.45 8.52 14.73
C ALA A 170 10.10 9.80 14.15
N ASP A 171 11.35 10.05 14.54
CA ASP A 171 12.14 11.18 14.05
C ASP A 171 12.35 11.12 12.53
N TYR A 172 12.60 9.94 11.96
CA TYR A 172 12.74 9.77 10.51
C TYR A 172 11.46 10.18 9.79
N TYR A 173 10.30 9.71 10.23
CA TYR A 173 9.04 10.10 9.60
C TYR A 173 8.71 11.58 9.81
N ALA A 174 9.04 12.16 10.97
CA ALA A 174 8.89 13.59 11.21
C ALA A 174 9.77 14.43 10.26
N ARG A 175 11.04 14.04 10.05
CA ARG A 175 11.96 14.70 9.11
C ARG A 175 11.50 14.54 7.66
N LEU A 176 11.05 13.35 7.27
CA LEU A 176 10.51 13.07 5.95
C LEU A 176 9.25 13.92 5.67
N LEU A 177 8.32 13.99 6.61
CA LEU A 177 7.13 14.84 6.44
C LEU A 177 7.49 16.33 6.41
N ALA A 178 8.46 16.76 7.25
CA ALA A 178 8.95 18.13 7.27
C ALA A 178 9.63 18.54 5.94
N TRP A 179 10.29 17.60 5.25
CA TRP A 179 10.82 17.83 3.91
C TRP A 179 9.76 18.34 2.93
N TYR A 180 8.55 17.77 2.96
CA TYR A 180 7.47 18.19 2.04
C TYR A 180 6.59 19.33 2.57
N THR A 181 6.46 19.48 3.89
CA THR A 181 5.50 20.40 4.53
C THR A 181 6.11 21.68 5.11
N LYS A 182 7.39 21.64 5.54
CA LYS A 182 8.05 22.71 6.30
C LYS A 182 9.27 23.30 5.58
N GLY A 183 9.51 22.92 4.33
CA GLY A 183 10.62 23.41 3.52
C GLY A 183 11.98 22.77 3.82
N GLY A 184 12.02 21.75 4.68
CA GLY A 184 13.25 21.12 5.13
C GLY A 184 13.21 20.59 6.56
N PHE A 185 14.35 20.13 7.07
CA PHE A 185 14.51 19.64 8.44
C PHE A 185 15.95 19.78 8.94
N THR A 186 16.16 19.53 10.23
CA THR A 186 17.49 19.37 10.84
C THR A 186 17.74 17.90 11.14
N ASP A 187 18.89 17.39 10.70
CA ASP A 187 19.25 15.98 10.81
C ASP A 187 19.81 15.61 12.19
N GLU A 188 20.20 14.35 12.34
CA GLU A 188 20.68 13.72 13.56
C GLU A 188 21.94 14.40 14.13
N PHE A 189 22.71 15.12 13.30
CA PHE A 189 23.92 15.85 13.70
C PHE A 189 23.75 17.37 13.70
N GLY A 190 22.52 17.86 13.64
CA GLY A 190 22.23 19.29 13.71
C GLY A 190 22.46 20.04 12.39
N LYS A 191 22.62 19.33 11.27
CA LYS A 191 22.77 19.95 9.94
C LYS A 191 21.39 20.19 9.33
N GLY A 192 21.18 21.39 8.82
CA GLY A 192 19.97 21.74 8.06
C GLY A 192 19.99 21.15 6.64
N HIS A 193 18.83 20.66 6.19
CA HIS A 193 18.54 20.23 4.83
C HIS A 193 17.32 21.00 4.33
N GLU A 194 17.43 21.58 3.14
CA GLU A 194 16.39 22.46 2.57
C GLU A 194 15.80 21.85 1.29
N SER A 195 14.47 21.84 1.21
CA SER A 195 13.70 21.40 0.05
C SER A 195 12.99 22.55 -0.66
N GLY A 196 12.59 23.57 0.11
CA GLY A 196 11.71 24.65 -0.35
C GLY A 196 10.22 24.29 -0.48
N TYR A 197 9.83 23.03 -0.27
CA TYR A 197 8.44 22.58 -0.40
C TYR A 197 7.57 22.94 0.80
N HIS A 198 6.29 23.27 0.55
CA HIS A 198 5.32 23.64 1.58
C HIS A 198 3.93 23.09 1.23
N TYR A 199 3.86 21.79 0.91
CA TYR A 199 2.60 21.14 0.57
C TYR A 199 1.69 21.02 1.79
N SER A 200 0.38 21.19 1.57
CA SER A 200 -0.63 20.88 2.57
C SER A 200 -0.98 19.39 2.47
N ILE A 201 -0.53 18.60 3.45
CA ILE A 201 -0.77 17.16 3.52
C ILE A 201 -1.65 16.90 4.75
N PRO A 202 -2.99 16.91 4.62
CA PRO A 202 -3.91 16.76 5.75
C PRO A 202 -4.04 15.32 6.25
N TYR A 203 -3.68 14.34 5.40
CA TYR A 203 -3.75 12.93 5.74
C TYR A 203 -2.41 12.25 5.46
N TRP A 204 -1.91 11.56 6.49
CA TRP A 204 -0.72 10.74 6.45
C TRP A 204 -1.04 9.39 7.10
N GLU A 205 -0.71 8.30 6.40
CA GLU A 205 -0.83 6.96 6.97
C GLU A 205 0.52 6.48 7.51
N VAL A 206 0.47 5.86 8.69
CA VAL A 206 1.64 5.31 9.37
C VAL A 206 1.80 3.83 9.00
N LEU A 207 2.88 3.53 8.27
CA LEU A 207 3.23 2.19 7.76
C LEU A 207 2.20 1.59 6.78
N ASN A 208 2.43 0.35 6.36
CA ASN A 208 1.58 -0.42 5.46
C ASN A 208 1.86 -1.91 5.71
N GLU A 209 0.83 -2.76 5.71
CA GLU A 209 0.95 -4.24 5.76
C GLU A 209 2.07 -4.74 6.71
N ILE A 210 2.02 -4.26 7.95
CA ILE A 210 3.06 -4.46 8.98
C ILE A 210 3.34 -5.94 9.30
N GLU A 211 2.35 -6.80 9.06
CA GLU A 211 2.41 -8.23 9.19
C GLU A 211 3.25 -8.90 8.10
N PHE A 212 3.41 -8.23 6.95
CA PHE A 212 4.15 -8.73 5.78
C PHE A 212 5.62 -8.27 5.78
N GLU A 213 5.90 -6.97 5.97
CA GLU A 213 7.27 -6.42 5.86
C GLU A 213 8.21 -7.00 6.94
N HIS A 214 7.88 -6.75 8.21
CA HIS A 214 8.73 -7.09 9.35
C HIS A 214 8.00 -7.93 10.42
N HIS A 215 6.80 -8.42 10.11
CA HIS A 215 5.97 -9.24 11.01
C HIS A 215 5.75 -8.55 12.36
N ILE A 216 5.53 -7.24 12.34
CA ILE A 216 5.34 -6.43 13.55
C ILE A 216 4.04 -6.86 14.21
N ASP A 217 4.08 -7.21 15.50
CA ASP A 217 2.89 -7.53 16.26
C ASP A 217 2.06 -6.28 16.61
N VAL A 218 0.83 -6.50 17.06
CA VAL A 218 -0.14 -5.44 17.37
C VAL A 218 0.36 -4.48 18.45
N GLU A 219 1.02 -4.97 19.50
CA GLU A 219 1.49 -4.14 20.61
C GLU A 219 2.64 -3.24 20.16
N THR A 220 3.59 -3.82 19.44
CA THR A 220 4.73 -3.12 18.85
C THR A 220 4.27 -2.05 17.86
N TYR A 221 3.32 -2.38 16.97
CA TYR A 221 2.76 -1.41 16.03
C TYR A 221 2.03 -0.27 16.75
N THR A 222 1.21 -0.57 17.76
CA THR A 222 0.45 0.48 18.49
C THR A 222 1.40 1.48 19.15
N ARG A 223 2.47 0.99 19.80
CA ARG A 223 3.49 1.85 20.39
C ARG A 223 4.20 2.69 19.33
N LEU A 224 4.60 2.07 18.23
CA LEU A 224 5.29 2.77 17.16
C LEU A 224 4.40 3.83 16.50
N TYR A 225 3.13 3.52 16.30
CA TYR A 225 2.12 4.46 15.80
C TYR A 225 2.02 5.70 16.70
N ASP A 226 1.94 5.50 18.02
CA ASP A 226 1.88 6.59 18.98
C ASP A 226 3.13 7.48 18.92
N GLU A 227 4.32 6.88 18.89
CA GLU A 227 5.58 7.64 18.78
C GLU A 227 5.65 8.44 17.46
N VAL A 228 5.26 7.85 16.34
CA VAL A 228 5.26 8.53 15.02
C VAL A 228 4.27 9.70 14.97
N VAL A 229 3.08 9.55 15.57
CA VAL A 229 2.04 10.60 15.53
C VAL A 229 2.33 11.74 16.52
N LEU A 230 3.11 11.49 17.57
CA LEU A 230 3.47 12.50 18.58
C LEU A 230 4.70 13.36 18.20
N ALA A 231 5.55 12.89 17.29
CA ALA A 231 6.77 13.59 16.85
C ALA A 231 6.50 14.87 16.02
#